data_AF-A0AAD5IZ08-F1
#
_entry.id   AF-A0AAD5IZ08-F1
#
_cell.length_a   1.000
_cell.length_b   1.000
_cell.length_c   1.000
_cell.angle_alpha   90.00
_cell.angle_beta   90.00
_cell.angle_gamma   90.00
#
_symmetry.space_group_name_H-M   'P 1'
#
loop_
_entity.id
_entity.type
_entity.pdbx_description
1 polymer ?
#
loop_
_entity_poly.entity_id
_entity_poly.type
_entity_poly.pdbx_seq_one_letter_code
_entity_poly.pdbx_strand_id
1 'polypeptide(L)' 'MIPFGSGRRSCPGATLALKFVPTTLAAIIQCFELKVGGGGSEISVDMEEGAGLTLPRAHSLVCNPVARLTPFLYSI' A
#
# COMPACT_ATOMS: atom_id res chain seq x y z
N MET A 1 4.41 -9.86 -17.49
CA MET A 1 4.79 -8.55 -16.95
C MET A 1 6.11 -8.70 -16.19
N ILE A 2 7.12 -7.86 -16.42
CA ILE A 2 8.43 -7.93 -15.75
C ILE A 2 8.67 -6.59 -15.05
N PRO A 3 8.11 -6.37 -13.84
CA PRO A 3 8.07 -5.04 -13.20
C PRO A 3 9.46 -4.49 -12.85
N PHE A 4 10.47 -5.36 -12.77
CA PHE A 4 11.84 -5.03 -12.41
C PHE A 4 12.84 -5.21 -13.56
N GLY A 5 12.35 -5.44 -14.78
CA GLY A 5 13.21 -5.78 -15.93
C GLY A 5 13.97 -7.10 -15.78
N SER A 6 14.84 -7.41 -16.75
CA SER A 6 15.64 -8.63 -16.77
C SER A 6 17.03 -8.37 -17.39
N GLY A 7 17.97 -9.30 -17.19
CA GLY A 7 19.33 -9.22 -17.74
C GLY A 7 20.20 -8.15 -17.05
N ARG A 8 21.16 -7.59 -17.79
CA ARG A 8 22.19 -6.67 -17.26
C ARG A 8 21.65 -5.31 -16.79
N ARG A 9 20.41 -4.97 -17.12
CA ARG A 9 19.74 -3.71 -16.75
C ARG A 9 18.55 -3.95 -15.81
N SER A 10 18.46 -5.12 -15.19
CA SER A 10 17.42 -5.39 -14.19
C SER A 10 17.59 -4.45 -12.98
N CYS A 11 16.48 -4.20 -12.28
CA CYS A 11 16.48 -3.40 -11.08
C CYS A 11 17.33 -4.10 -10.00
N PRO A 12 18.42 -3.48 -9.51
CA PRO A 12 19.26 -4.08 -8.47
C PRO A 12 18.49 -4.24 -7.13
N GLY A 13 17.40 -3.48 -6.95
CA GLY A 13 16.53 -3.56 -5.78
C GLY A 13 15.41 -4.60 -5.87
N ALA A 14 15.33 -5.41 -6.95
CA ALA A 14 14.20 -6.33 -7.16
C ALA A 14 14.00 -7.32 -5.99
N THR A 15 15.07 -7.93 -5.50
CA THR A 15 15.00 -8.88 -4.38
C THR A 15 14.55 -8.21 -3.08
N LEU A 16 14.97 -6.97 -2.84
CA LEU A 16 14.55 -6.21 -1.67
C LEU A 16 13.05 -5.88 -1.77
N ALA A 17 12.59 -5.37 -2.91
CA ALA A 17 11.19 -5.04 -3.13
C ALA A 17 10.29 -6.27 -2.95
N LEU A 18 10.68 -7.43 -3.48
CA LEU A 18 9.94 -8.69 -3.34
C LEU A 18 9.85 -9.19 -1.90
N LYS A 19 10.76 -8.79 -1.00
CA LYS A 19 10.68 -9.13 0.43
C LYS A 19 9.92 -8.06 1.21
N PHE A 20 10.18 -6.79 0.91
CA PHE A 20 9.69 -5.66 1.69
C PHE A 20 8.21 -5.35 1.43
N VAL A 21 7.78 -5.33 0.16
CA VAL A 21 6.39 -5.00 -0.19
C VAL A 21 5.38 -5.96 0.43
N PRO A 22 5.50 -7.30 0.32
CA PRO A 22 4.51 -8.20 0.92
C PRO A 22 4.55 -8.18 2.44
N THR A 23 5.71 -8.02 3.07
CA THR A 23 5.82 -7.97 4.54
C THR A 23 5.20 -6.72 5.11
N THR A 24 5.45 -5.56 4.51
CA THR A 24 4.82 -4.29 4.92
C THR A 24 3.31 -4.32 4.69
N LEU A 25 2.84 -4.80 3.54
CA LEU A 25 1.41 -4.95 3.28
C LEU A 25 0.74 -5.91 4.27
N ALA A 26 1.37 -7.06 4.56
CA ALA A 26 0.86 -8.00 5.55
C ALA A 26 0.74 -7.37 6.94
N ALA A 27 1.74 -6.61 7.39
CA ALA A 27 1.69 -5.90 8.66
C ALA A 27 0.56 -4.86 8.71
N ILE A 28 0.37 -4.09 7.63
CA ILE A 28 -0.71 -3.10 7.54
C ILE A 28 -2.07 -3.80 7.62
N ILE A 29 -2.28 -4.84 6.82
CA ILE A 29 -3.54 -5.60 6.80
C ILE A 29 -3.82 -6.27 8.15
N GLN A 30 -2.79 -6.80 8.80
CA GLN A 30 -2.91 -7.49 10.08
C GLN A 30 -3.19 -6.54 11.26
N CYS A 31 -2.64 -5.33 11.22
CA CYS A 31 -2.78 -4.38 12.33
C CYS A 31 -3.94 -3.40 12.13
N PHE A 32 -4.32 -3.08 10.88
CA PHE A 32 -5.25 -2.00 10.56
C PHE A 32 -6.33 -2.41 9.57
N GLU A 33 -7.53 -1.91 9.82
CA GLU A 33 -8.61 -1.83 8.83
C GLU A 33 -8.49 -0.48 8.12
N LEU A 34 -8.17 -0.51 6.83
CA LEU A 34 -8.00 0.71 6.02
C LEU A 34 -9.36 1.16 5.48
N LYS A 35 -9.91 2.24 6.02
CA LYS A 35 -11.14 2.84 5.51
C LYS A 35 -10.80 3.89 4.46
N VAL A 36 -11.38 3.75 3.27
CA VAL A 36 -11.21 4.69 2.16
C VAL A 36 -12.16 5.86 2.36
N GLY A 37 -11.64 7.09 2.28
CA GLY A 37 -12.44 8.29 2.48
C GLY A 37 -12.64 8.68 3.94
N GLY A 38 -12.72 9.99 4.19
CA GLY A 38 -13.00 10.51 5.53
C GLY A 38 -14.48 10.37 5.86
N GLY A 39 -14.82 9.53 6.85
CA GLY A 39 -16.11 9.59 7.53
C GLY A 39 -17.31 9.01 6.77
N GLY A 40 -17.25 7.74 6.35
CA GLY A 40 -18.46 6.90 6.22
C GLY A 40 -19.23 6.93 4.89
N SER A 41 -18.74 7.61 3.86
CA SER A 41 -19.27 7.49 2.50
C SER A 41 -18.36 6.57 1.68
N GLU A 42 -18.93 5.57 1.01
CA GLU A 42 -18.21 4.72 0.04
C GLU A 42 -17.66 5.59 -1.09
N ILE A 43 -16.41 6.00 -0.95
CA ILE A 43 -15.71 6.80 -1.95
C ILE A 43 -15.00 5.83 -2.89
N SER A 44 -15.50 5.77 -4.13
CA SER A 44 -14.81 5.11 -5.23
C SER A 44 -13.37 5.62 -5.31
N VAL A 45 -12.41 4.70 -5.33
CA VAL A 45 -10.99 5.05 -5.44
C VAL A 45 -10.72 5.53 -6.85
N ASP A 46 -10.39 6.81 -7.00
CA ASP A 46 -10.01 7.39 -8.29
C ASP A 46 -8.61 6.93 -8.73
N MET A 47 -8.54 6.17 -9.82
CA MET A 47 -7.31 5.60 -10.37
C MET A 47 -6.84 6.32 -11.64
N GLU A 48 -7.34 7.53 -11.92
CA GLU A 48 -6.82 8.36 -13.00
C GLU A 48 -5.31 8.57 -12.84
N GLU A 49 -4.58 8.45 -13.95
CA GLU A 49 -3.13 8.50 -13.97
C GLU A 49 -2.64 9.96 -13.99
N GLY A 50 -1.70 10.28 -13.10
CA GLY A 50 -1.01 11.56 -13.11
C GLY A 50 0.22 11.54 -14.01
N ALA A 51 0.71 12.71 -14.43
CA ALA A 51 1.94 12.80 -15.19
C ALA A 51 3.17 12.44 -14.33
N GLY A 52 4.08 11.59 -14.84
CA GLY A 52 5.32 11.25 -14.14
C GLY A 52 6.18 10.19 -14.84
N LEU A 53 7.38 9.95 -14.29
CA LEU A 53 8.28 8.86 -14.72
C LEU A 53 7.80 7.47 -14.21
N THR A 54 7.04 7.47 -13.13
CA THR A 54 6.33 6.30 -12.60
C THR A 54 4.87 6.32 -13.08
N LEU A 55 4.00 5.48 -12.49
CA LEU A 55 2.54 5.54 -12.65
C LEU A 55 1.91 6.18 -11.40
N PRO A 56 2.08 7.49 -11.15
CA PRO A 56 1.44 8.14 -10.01
C PRO A 56 -0.07 8.26 -10.26
N ARG A 57 -0.83 8.42 -9.18
CA ARG A 57 -2.25 8.80 -9.28
C ARG A 57 -2.39 10.30 -9.50
N ALA A 58 -3.35 10.71 -10.32
CA ALA A 58 -3.71 12.11 -10.54
C ALA A 58 -4.20 12.76 -9.23
N HIS A 59 -4.93 11.99 -8.43
CA HIS A 59 -5.48 12.42 -7.14
C HIS A 59 -4.94 11.56 -5.99
N SER A 60 -4.52 12.21 -4.90
CA SER A 60 -3.98 11.54 -3.72
C SER A 60 -5.00 10.62 -3.06
N LEU A 61 -4.58 9.40 -2.71
CA LEU A 61 -5.41 8.49 -1.92
C LEU A 61 -5.46 8.95 -0.46
N VAL A 62 -6.66 9.17 0.06
CA VAL A 62 -6.90 9.42 1.49
C VAL A 62 -7.49 8.16 2.12
N CYS A 63 -6.78 7.60 3.09
CA CYS A 63 -7.23 6.45 3.87
C CYS A 63 -7.07 6.71 5.38
N ASN A 64 -8.00 6.16 6.17
CA ASN A 64 -7.96 6.22 7.62
C ASN A 64 -7.66 4.82 8.19
N PRO A 65 -6.46 4.58 8.75
CA PRO A 65 -6.12 3.30 9.37
C PRO A 65 -6.77 3.18 10.75
N VAL A 66 -7.70 2.24 10.90
CA VAL A 66 -8.33 1.91 12.18
C VAL A 66 -7.65 0.67 12.76
N ALA A 67 -7.07 0.76 13.95
CA ALA A 67 -6.43 -0.39 14.59
C ALA A 67 -7.44 -1.53 14.78
N ARG A 68 -7.14 -2.74 14.27
CA ARG A 68 -8.01 -3.91 14.41
C ARG A 68 -7.96 -4.50 15.82
N LEU A 69 -6.80 -4.42 16.45
CA LEU A 69 -6.55 -4.96 17.78
C LEU A 69 -6.51 -3.81 18.78
N THR A 70 -7.32 -3.90 19.83
CA THR A 70 -7.24 -2.96 20.94
C THR A 70 -6.00 -3.26 21.78
N PRO A 71 -5.29 -2.24 22.32
CA PRO A 71 -4.14 -2.45 23.19
C PRO A 71 -4.43 -3.31 24.43
N PHE A 72 -5.70 -3.38 24.85
CA PHE A 72 -6.14 -4.00 26.10
C PHE A 72 -6.18 -5.53 26.11
N LEU A 73 -6.08 -6.21 24.97
CA LEU A 73 -6.08 -7.69 24.92
C LEU A 73 -4.68 -8.31 25.07
N TYR A 74 -3.63 -7.49 25.16
CA TYR A 74 -2.25 -7.93 25.33
C TYR A 74 -1.66 -7.63 26.72
N SER A 75 -2.46 -7.12 27.68
CA SER A 75 -2.07 -7.07 29.09
C SER A 75 -2.54 -8.33 29.82
N ILE A 76 -1.86 -9.45 29.56
CA ILE A 76 -1.86 -10.64 30.43
C ILE A 76 -0.41 -10.87 30.86
#